data_AF-A0A5C8MMB0-F1
#
_entry.id   AF-A0A5C8MMB0-F1
#
_cell.length_a   1.000
_cell.length_b   1.000
_cell.length_c   1.000
_cell.angle_alpha   90.00
_cell.angle_beta   90.00
_cell.angle_gamma   90.00
#
_symmetry.space_group_name_H-M   'P 1'
#
loop_
_entity.id
_entity.type
_entity.pdbx_description
1 polymer ?
#
loop_
_entity_poly.entity_id
_entity_poly.type
_entity_poly.pdbx_seq_one_letter_code
_entity_poly.pdbx_strand_id
1 'polypeptide(L)'
;CRGLQKCVDEELSKRQVNRREPIFQVRLGAVEDEHCRFYLQSLATMHGSPTIGLGEKVSGFPVVWVGTGGRWYGSAGLNITMALRKALEQAIMDAQNQATSFQIQALEESSIFLNEEKPLRLEIPACEETTQSELLQSAMQVLEQNRMRLFVFDLAIEPFLKEELAGVFGVLLRKEDF
;
A
#
# COMPACT_ATOMS: atom_id res chain seq x y z
N CYS A 1 -3.60 11.86 6.18
CA CYS A 1 -2.28 11.19 6.41
C CYS A 1 -1.43 11.02 5.13
N ARG A 2 -1.45 11.95 4.17
CA ARG A 2 -0.80 11.78 2.85
C ARG A 2 0.72 11.62 2.93
N GLY A 3 1.40 12.46 3.72
CA GLY A 3 2.85 12.38 3.88
C GLY A 3 3.32 11.06 4.49
N LEU A 4 2.62 10.56 5.51
CA LEU A 4 2.93 9.26 6.11
C LEU A 4 2.78 8.12 5.10
N GLN A 5 1.67 8.07 4.35
CA GLN A 5 1.48 7.07 3.31
C GLN A 5 2.63 7.09 2.29
N LYS A 6 3.04 8.29 1.86
CA LYS A 6 4.17 8.45 0.93
C LYS A 6 5.49 7.91 1.51
N CYS A 7 5.78 8.14 2.79
CA CYS A 7 6.97 7.54 3.41
C CYS A 7 6.92 6.00 3.36
N VAL A 8 5.77 5.40 3.66
CA VAL A 8 5.62 3.93 3.62
C VAL A 8 5.78 3.40 2.19
N ASP A 9 5.23 4.10 1.20
CA ASP A 9 5.40 3.77 -0.21
C ASP A 9 6.87 3.81 -0.64
N GLU A 10 7.60 4.87 -0.25
CA GLU A 10 9.03 5.02 -0.55
C GLU A 10 9.88 3.93 0.09
N GLU A 11 9.59 3.53 1.32
CA GLU A 11 10.30 2.44 2.00
C GLU A 11 10.05 1.08 1.32
N LEU A 12 8.83 0.80 0.85
CA LEU A 12 8.56 -0.38 0.04
C LEU A 12 9.34 -0.34 -1.28
N SER A 13 9.35 0.82 -1.94
CA SER A 13 10.07 1.04 -3.21
C SER A 13 11.58 0.74 -3.05
N LYS A 14 12.20 1.26 -1.98
CA LYS A 14 13.63 1.02 -1.67
C LYS A 14 13.91 -0.46 -1.39
N ARG A 15 12.98 -1.16 -0.72
CA ARG A 15 13.13 -2.60 -0.41
C ARG A 15 13.17 -3.45 -1.67
N GLN A 16 12.33 -3.14 -2.65
CA GLN A 16 12.17 -3.94 -3.86
C GLN A 16 13.38 -3.90 -4.81
N VAL A 17 14.19 -2.85 -4.78
CA VAL A 17 15.36 -2.70 -5.68
C VAL A 17 16.40 -3.80 -5.51
N ASN A 18 16.50 -4.42 -4.32
CA ASN A 18 17.63 -5.28 -3.97
C ASN A 18 17.24 -6.68 -3.44
N ARG A 19 15.95 -7.03 -3.42
CA ARG A 19 15.50 -8.26 -2.75
C ARG A 19 14.29 -8.88 -3.46
N ARG A 20 14.30 -10.22 -3.56
CA ARG A 20 13.10 -10.98 -3.91
C ARG A 20 12.07 -10.86 -2.79
N GLU A 21 10.83 -10.64 -3.15
CA GLU A 21 9.76 -10.45 -2.18
C GLU A 21 9.11 -11.79 -1.80
N PRO A 22 9.07 -12.16 -0.50
CA PRO A 22 8.25 -13.27 -0.04
C PRO A 22 6.78 -12.86 -0.05
N ILE A 23 5.95 -13.60 -0.79
CA ILE A 23 4.52 -13.36 -0.90
C ILE A 23 3.78 -14.58 -0.37
N PHE A 24 2.92 -14.37 0.62
CA PHE A 24 2.06 -15.40 1.19
C PHE A 24 0.68 -15.30 0.55
N GLN A 25 0.28 -16.31 -0.23
CA GLN A 25 -1.01 -16.28 -0.90
C GLN A 25 -2.16 -16.32 0.11
N VAL A 26 -3.19 -15.51 -0.12
CA VAL A 26 -4.37 -15.44 0.73
C VAL A 26 -5.65 -15.64 -0.08
N ARG A 27 -6.70 -16.10 0.60
CA ARG A 27 -8.07 -16.09 0.08
C ARG A 27 -8.80 -14.90 0.67
N LEU A 28 -9.39 -14.08 -0.20
CA LEU A 28 -10.26 -13.01 0.27
C LEU A 28 -11.52 -13.60 0.93
N GLY A 29 -11.84 -13.07 2.11
CA GLY A 29 -13.09 -13.30 2.81
C GLY A 29 -14.15 -12.28 2.37
N ALA A 30 -14.81 -11.64 3.33
CA ALA A 30 -15.67 -10.50 3.07
C ALA A 30 -14.83 -9.31 2.59
N VAL A 31 -15.30 -8.67 1.52
CA VAL A 31 -14.76 -7.41 1.02
C VAL A 31 -15.87 -6.38 1.12
N GLU A 32 -15.84 -5.61 2.18
CA GLU A 32 -16.82 -4.56 2.51
C GLU A 32 -16.53 -3.28 1.74
N ASP A 33 -15.25 -3.00 1.47
CA ASP A 33 -14.82 -1.84 0.70
C ASP A 33 -15.30 -1.88 -0.76
N GLU A 34 -16.08 -0.87 -1.14
CA GLU A 34 -16.72 -0.82 -2.47
C GLU A 34 -15.71 -0.67 -3.61
N HIS A 35 -14.70 0.18 -3.43
CA HIS A 35 -13.64 0.37 -4.42
C HIS A 35 -12.84 -0.92 -4.66
N CYS A 36 -12.41 -1.60 -3.59
CA CYS A 36 -11.72 -2.89 -3.74
C CYS A 36 -12.59 -3.91 -4.48
N ARG A 37 -13.89 -4.01 -4.16
CA ARG A 37 -14.82 -4.93 -4.84
C ARG A 37 -14.94 -4.62 -6.33
N PHE A 38 -15.12 -3.33 -6.66
CA PHE A 38 -15.22 -2.87 -8.04
C PHE A 38 -13.93 -3.12 -8.84
N TYR A 39 -12.76 -2.87 -8.24
CA TYR A 39 -11.48 -3.10 -8.88
C TYR A 39 -11.16 -4.58 -9.08
N LEU A 40 -11.49 -5.44 -8.10
CA LEU A 40 -11.37 -6.89 -8.22
C LEU A 40 -12.21 -7.41 -9.39
N GLN A 41 -13.46 -6.94 -9.51
CA GLN A 41 -14.34 -7.32 -10.62
C GLN A 41 -13.82 -6.82 -11.97
N SER A 42 -13.31 -5.58 -12.02
CA SER A 42 -12.72 -5.00 -13.22
C SER A 42 -11.52 -5.82 -13.71
N LEU A 43 -10.58 -6.17 -12.82
CA LEU A 43 -9.44 -7.04 -13.15
C LEU A 43 -9.88 -8.43 -13.57
N ALA A 44 -10.86 -9.02 -12.86
CA ALA A 44 -11.41 -10.33 -13.21
C ALA A 44 -11.97 -10.37 -14.63
N THR A 45 -12.56 -9.26 -15.08
CA THR A 45 -13.10 -9.12 -16.43
C THR A 45 -11.99 -8.97 -17.49
N MET A 46 -10.88 -8.31 -17.17
CA MET A 46 -9.78 -8.05 -18.12
C MET A 46 -8.79 -9.22 -18.25
N HIS A 47 -8.40 -9.86 -17.14
CA HIS A 47 -7.31 -10.83 -17.09
C HIS A 47 -7.63 -12.09 -16.27
N GLY A 48 -8.90 -12.30 -15.90
CA GLY A 48 -9.29 -13.37 -15.00
C GLY A 48 -9.06 -13.02 -13.53
N SER A 49 -9.53 -13.89 -12.63
CA SER A 49 -9.52 -13.61 -11.18
C SER A 49 -8.09 -13.37 -10.67
N PRO A 50 -7.80 -12.22 -10.05
CA PRO A 50 -6.47 -11.94 -9.56
C PRO A 50 -6.12 -12.81 -8.34
N THR A 51 -4.85 -13.20 -8.25
CA THR A 51 -4.29 -13.81 -7.04
C THR A 51 -3.94 -12.72 -6.04
N ILE A 52 -4.27 -12.92 -4.77
CA ILE A 52 -3.95 -11.95 -3.71
C ILE A 52 -2.91 -12.56 -2.78
N GLY A 53 -1.93 -11.75 -2.38
CA GLY A 53 -0.90 -12.15 -1.44
C GLY A 53 -0.57 -11.06 -0.43
N LEU A 54 -0.01 -11.47 0.70
CA LEU A 54 0.56 -10.60 1.72
C LEU A 54 2.08 -10.61 1.63
N GLY A 55 2.69 -9.43 1.67
CA GLY A 55 4.15 -9.28 1.72
C GLY A 55 4.64 -9.05 3.14
N GLU A 56 5.96 -8.93 3.28
CA GLU A 56 6.56 -8.49 4.54
C GLU A 56 6.10 -7.05 4.84
N LYS A 57 5.73 -6.78 6.10
CA LYS A 57 5.29 -5.44 6.52
C LYS A 57 6.40 -4.40 6.34
N VAL A 58 6.02 -3.15 6.05
CA VAL A 58 6.94 -2.01 5.96
C VAL A 58 6.65 -1.07 7.12
N SER A 59 7.64 -0.85 8.00
CA SER A 59 7.47 -0.02 9.20
C SER A 59 6.27 -0.43 10.07
N GLY A 60 5.88 -1.72 10.05
CA GLY A 60 4.70 -2.24 10.75
C GLY A 60 3.40 -2.24 9.94
N PHE A 61 3.37 -1.57 8.79
CA PHE A 61 2.19 -1.45 7.93
C PHE A 61 2.03 -2.63 6.97
N PRO A 62 0.78 -3.01 6.64
CA PRO A 62 0.51 -4.09 5.70
C PRO A 62 1.04 -3.78 4.30
N VAL A 63 1.51 -4.82 3.62
CA VAL A 63 1.83 -4.83 2.20
C VAL A 63 0.97 -5.90 1.54
N VAL A 64 0.24 -5.49 0.50
CA VAL A 64 -0.63 -6.38 -0.29
C VAL A 64 -0.09 -6.44 -1.71
N TRP A 65 -0.16 -7.62 -2.28
CA TRP A 65 0.28 -7.94 -3.62
C TRP A 65 -0.89 -8.50 -4.44
N VAL A 66 -1.04 -8.02 -5.66
CA VAL A 66 -2.05 -8.47 -6.63
C VAL A 66 -1.32 -9.10 -7.81
N GLY A 67 -1.52 -10.40 -8.00
CA GLY A 67 -1.00 -11.17 -9.13
C GLY A 67 -2.03 -11.26 -10.25
N THR A 68 -1.70 -10.72 -11.43
CA THR A 68 -2.53 -10.84 -12.63
C THR A 68 -1.66 -10.69 -13.88
N GLY A 69 -2.03 -11.35 -14.98
CA GLY A 69 -1.30 -11.24 -16.26
C GLY A 69 0.19 -11.62 -16.21
N GLY A 70 0.61 -12.49 -15.28
CA GLY A 70 2.02 -12.89 -15.11
C GLY A 70 2.89 -11.87 -14.35
N ARG A 71 2.28 -10.88 -13.71
CA ARG A 71 2.95 -9.83 -12.94
C ARG A 71 2.32 -9.66 -11.56
N TRP A 72 3.12 -9.15 -10.62
CA TRP A 72 2.69 -8.87 -9.26
C TRP A 72 2.83 -7.39 -8.95
N TYR A 73 1.72 -6.77 -8.54
CA TYR A 73 1.64 -5.35 -8.21
C TYR A 73 1.53 -5.20 -6.71
N GLY A 74 2.52 -4.54 -6.10
CA GLY A 74 2.63 -4.40 -4.65
C GLY A 74 2.29 -2.99 -4.19
N SER A 75 1.61 -2.87 -3.06
CA SER A 75 1.51 -1.61 -2.34
C SER A 75 1.49 -1.81 -0.84
N ALA A 76 2.11 -0.88 -0.13
CA ALA A 76 1.91 -0.71 1.29
C ALA A 76 0.73 0.24 1.54
N GLY A 77 0.15 0.18 2.74
CA GLY A 77 -0.97 1.04 3.13
C GLY A 77 -1.05 1.21 4.63
N LEU A 78 -1.61 2.33 5.10
CA LEU A 78 -1.82 2.56 6.54
C LEU A 78 -2.79 1.54 7.17
N ASN A 79 -3.62 0.89 6.35
CA ASN A 79 -4.39 -0.30 6.70
C ASN A 79 -4.44 -1.27 5.50
N ILE A 80 -5.02 -2.45 5.73
CA ILE A 80 -5.05 -3.53 4.72
C ILE A 80 -5.86 -3.14 3.47
N THR A 81 -6.97 -2.43 3.66
CA THR A 81 -7.86 -2.00 2.58
C THR A 81 -7.17 -1.00 1.66
N MET A 82 -6.46 -0.01 2.21
CA MET A 82 -5.68 0.96 1.45
C MET A 82 -4.55 0.29 0.66
N ALA A 83 -3.85 -0.68 1.28
CA ALA A 83 -2.80 -1.44 0.62
C ALA A 83 -3.36 -2.23 -0.58
N LEU A 84 -4.47 -2.95 -0.39
CA LEU A 84 -5.13 -3.70 -1.46
C LEU A 84 -5.64 -2.76 -2.55
N ARG A 85 -6.36 -1.69 -2.19
CA ARG A 85 -6.95 -0.74 -3.15
C ARG A 85 -5.88 -0.19 -4.09
N LYS A 86 -4.75 0.27 -3.54
CA LYS A 86 -3.67 0.85 -4.32
C LYS A 86 -2.92 -0.19 -5.17
N ALA A 87 -2.78 -1.43 -4.69
CA ALA A 87 -2.22 -2.52 -5.50
C ALA A 87 -3.13 -2.88 -6.69
N LEU A 88 -4.45 -2.88 -6.48
CA LEU A 88 -5.45 -3.10 -7.54
C LEU A 88 -5.44 -1.95 -8.57
N GLU A 89 -5.35 -0.71 -8.11
CA GLU A 89 -5.24 0.47 -9.00
C GLU A 89 -4.01 0.37 -9.90
N GLN A 90 -2.85 0.00 -9.35
CA GLN A 90 -1.63 -0.22 -10.15
C GLN A 90 -1.81 -1.31 -11.20
N ALA A 91 -2.43 -2.44 -10.84
CA ALA A 91 -2.70 -3.54 -11.77
C ALA A 91 -3.67 -3.11 -12.88
N ILE A 92 -4.71 -2.34 -12.56
CA ILE A 92 -5.67 -1.82 -13.55
C ILE A 92 -4.99 -0.82 -14.48
N MET A 93 -4.18 0.08 -13.93
CA MET A 93 -3.43 1.07 -14.73
C MET A 93 -2.49 0.38 -15.72
N ASP A 94 -1.77 -0.66 -15.31
CA ASP A 94 -0.89 -1.42 -16.23
C ASP A 94 -1.69 -2.18 -17.29
N ALA A 95 -2.79 -2.84 -16.89
CA ALA A 95 -3.67 -3.57 -17.81
C ALA A 95 -4.25 -2.67 -18.91
N GLN A 96 -4.62 -1.43 -18.57
CA GLN A 96 -5.23 -0.47 -19.49
C GLN A 96 -4.23 0.35 -20.30
N ASN A 97 -3.08 0.74 -19.72
CA ASN A 97 -2.17 1.74 -20.29
C ASN A 97 -0.81 1.16 -20.73
N GLN A 98 -0.78 -0.07 -21.26
CA GLN A 98 0.40 -0.91 -21.59
C GLN A 98 1.63 -0.22 -22.25
N ALA A 99 1.55 1.04 -22.67
CA ALA A 99 2.62 1.81 -23.33
C ALA A 99 3.18 3.02 -22.53
N THR A 100 2.73 3.33 -21.31
CA THR A 100 3.16 4.57 -20.61
C THR A 100 3.26 4.42 -19.09
N SER A 101 3.99 3.43 -18.57
CA SER A 101 4.12 3.23 -17.12
C SER A 101 5.22 4.08 -16.49
N PHE A 102 4.92 5.34 -16.20
CA PHE A 102 5.71 6.07 -15.20
C PHE A 102 5.27 5.56 -13.81
N GLN A 103 6.16 4.84 -13.13
CA GLN A 103 6.11 4.48 -11.70
C GLN A 103 5.29 3.25 -11.26
N ILE A 104 4.95 2.31 -12.14
CA ILE A 104 4.33 1.04 -11.70
C ILE A 104 5.42 0.12 -11.12
N GLN A 105 5.31 -0.20 -9.83
CA GLN A 105 6.22 -1.13 -9.14
C GLN A 105 5.72 -2.56 -9.28
N ALA A 106 5.76 -3.06 -10.53
CA ALA A 106 5.43 -4.44 -10.84
C ALA A 106 6.68 -5.33 -10.69
N LEU A 107 6.53 -6.44 -9.99
CA LEU A 107 7.51 -7.52 -9.96
C LEU A 107 7.13 -8.60 -10.97
N GLU A 108 8.12 -9.13 -11.69
CA GLU A 108 7.96 -10.36 -12.46
C GLU A 108 7.81 -11.57 -11.54
N GLU A 109 7.15 -12.63 -12.01
CA GLU A 109 7.01 -13.89 -11.26
C GLU A 109 8.36 -14.49 -10.81
N SER A 110 9.43 -14.26 -11.59
CA SER A 110 10.80 -14.71 -11.27
C SER A 110 11.41 -14.03 -10.03
N SER A 111 10.84 -12.88 -9.63
CA SER A 111 11.33 -12.01 -8.57
C SER A 111 10.58 -12.18 -7.25
N ILE A 112 9.62 -13.11 -7.19
CA ILE A 112 8.84 -13.40 -5.99
C ILE A 112 9.12 -14.80 -5.46
N PHE A 113 8.91 -14.97 -4.16
CA PHE A 113 8.82 -16.28 -3.52
C PHE A 113 7.38 -16.48 -3.05
N LEU A 114 6.56 -17.16 -3.88
CA LEU A 114 5.18 -17.45 -3.54
C LEU A 114 5.12 -18.63 -2.57
N ASN A 115 4.60 -18.38 -1.37
CA ASN A 115 4.26 -19.44 -0.42
C ASN A 115 2.76 -19.77 -0.56
N GLU A 116 2.48 -21.00 -1.00
CA GLU A 116 1.13 -21.53 -1.24
C GLU A 116 0.61 -22.40 -0.09
N GLU A 117 1.34 -22.51 1.03
CA GLU A 117 0.84 -23.24 2.20
C GLU A 117 -0.50 -22.65 2.67
N LYS A 118 -1.51 -23.53 2.80
CA LYS A 118 -2.94 -23.25 3.13
C LYS A 118 -3.29 -21.75 3.21
N PRO A 119 -3.87 -21.17 2.16
CA PRO A 119 -4.10 -19.73 2.08
C PRO A 119 -4.87 -19.20 3.29
N LEU A 120 -4.27 -18.24 4.00
CA LEU A 120 -4.93 -17.53 5.09
C LEU A 120 -6.15 -16.78 4.54
N ARG A 121 -7.21 -16.68 5.34
CA ARG A 121 -8.38 -15.88 4.99
C ARG A 121 -8.14 -14.42 5.38
N LEU A 122 -8.33 -13.51 4.42
CA LEU A 122 -8.13 -12.07 4.61
C LEU A 122 -9.45 -11.32 4.43
N GLU A 123 -9.90 -10.66 5.50
CA GLU A 123 -11.07 -9.78 5.46
C GLU A 123 -10.64 -8.36 5.07
N ILE A 124 -11.45 -7.68 4.23
CA ILE A 124 -11.17 -6.32 3.74
C ILE A 124 -12.31 -5.40 4.23
N PRO A 125 -12.11 -4.69 5.35
CA PRO A 125 -13.11 -3.78 5.91
C PRO A 125 -13.28 -2.53 5.05
N ALA A 126 -14.43 -1.86 5.18
CA ALA A 126 -14.67 -0.57 4.54
C ALA A 126 -13.71 0.51 5.06
N CYS A 127 -13.11 1.30 4.16
CA CYS A 127 -12.20 2.38 4.55
C CYS A 127 -12.89 3.74 4.70
N GLU A 128 -14.03 3.95 4.04
CA GLU A 128 -14.71 5.26 3.95
C GLU A 128 -15.36 5.72 5.25
N GLU A 129 -15.66 4.78 6.15
CA GLU A 129 -16.27 5.07 7.46
C GLU A 129 -15.25 5.62 8.46
N THR A 130 -13.94 5.51 8.18
CA THR A 130 -12.89 5.95 9.10
C THR A 130 -12.50 7.39 8.83
N THR A 131 -12.60 8.25 9.84
CA THR A 131 -12.14 9.64 9.73
C THR A 131 -10.61 9.70 9.54
N GLN A 132 -10.11 10.76 8.91
CA GLN A 132 -8.65 10.93 8.76
C GLN A 132 -7.91 10.99 10.10
N SER A 133 -8.58 11.43 11.17
CA SER A 133 -8.02 11.49 12.52
C SER A 133 -7.86 10.09 13.11
N GLU A 134 -8.89 9.25 13.02
CA GLU A 134 -8.82 7.85 13.50
C GLU A 134 -7.76 7.06 12.75
N LEU A 135 -7.70 7.21 11.41
CA LEU A 135 -6.66 6.57 10.60
C LEU A 135 -5.25 7.01 11.03
N LEU A 136 -5.06 8.30 11.34
CA LEU A 136 -3.77 8.80 11.83
C LEU A 136 -3.43 8.20 13.20
N GLN A 137 -4.39 8.16 14.11
CA GLN A 137 -4.19 7.60 15.45
C GLN A 137 -3.83 6.12 15.39
N SER A 138 -4.56 5.32 14.61
CA SER A 138 -4.21 3.91 14.41
C SER A 138 -2.83 3.75 13.77
N ALA A 139 -2.48 4.59 12.80
CA ALA A 139 -1.16 4.55 12.20
C ALA A 139 -0.04 4.92 13.19
N MET A 140 -0.27 5.89 14.07
CA MET A 140 0.67 6.22 15.15
C MET A 140 0.89 5.04 16.11
N GLN A 141 -0.17 4.34 16.50
CA GLN A 141 -0.07 3.14 17.33
C GLN A 141 0.76 2.04 16.65
N VAL A 142 0.59 1.82 15.35
CA VAL A 142 1.41 0.88 14.57
C VAL A 142 2.88 1.29 14.60
N LEU A 143 3.18 2.57 14.40
CA LEU A 143 4.56 3.07 14.43
C LEU A 143 5.20 2.88 15.81
N GLU A 144 4.50 3.20 16.90
CA GLU A 144 4.97 3.02 18.27
C GLU A 144 5.29 1.55 18.58
N GLN A 145 4.39 0.62 18.24
CA GLN A 145 4.59 -0.81 18.42
C GLN A 145 5.81 -1.34 17.64
N ASN A 146 6.16 -0.69 16.53
CA ASN A 146 7.28 -1.06 15.68
C ASN A 146 8.54 -0.19 15.92
N ARG A 147 8.56 0.62 16.99
CA ARG A 147 9.68 1.49 17.37
C ARG A 147 10.10 2.45 16.25
N MET A 148 9.10 3.00 15.59
CA MET A 148 9.25 4.00 14.53
C MET A 148 8.75 5.35 15.05
N ARG A 149 9.54 6.40 14.85
CA ARG A 149 9.15 7.79 15.12
C ARG A 149 8.72 8.50 13.86
N LEU A 150 7.59 9.19 13.96
CA LEU A 150 7.09 10.12 12.95
C LEU A 150 7.55 11.54 13.29
N PHE A 151 8.26 12.18 12.37
CA PHE A 151 8.58 13.60 12.43
C PHE A 151 7.79 14.36 11.38
N VAL A 152 7.16 15.45 11.78
CA VAL A 152 6.43 16.37 10.90
C VAL A 152 7.04 17.75 11.03
N PHE A 153 7.45 18.32 9.91
CA PHE A 153 8.07 19.65 9.83
C PHE A 153 7.11 20.59 9.11
N ASP A 154 6.81 21.75 9.69
CA ASP A 154 6.19 22.86 8.96
C ASP A 154 7.27 23.51 8.08
N LEU A 155 7.10 23.39 6.77
CA LEU A 155 7.98 23.91 5.74
C LEU A 155 7.40 25.13 5.04
N ALA A 156 6.26 25.67 5.52
CA ALA A 156 5.69 26.90 4.99
C ALA A 156 6.48 28.11 5.53
N ILE A 157 7.61 28.41 4.87
CA ILE A 157 8.52 29.51 5.21
C ILE A 157 7.87 30.86 4.91
N GLU A 158 7.10 30.94 3.82
CA GLU A 158 6.43 32.16 3.36
C GLU A 158 4.94 32.16 3.76
N PRO A 159 4.36 33.32 4.13
CA PRO A 159 2.97 33.42 4.58
C PRO A 159 1.92 32.87 3.58
N PHE A 160 2.12 33.10 2.28
CA PHE A 160 1.19 32.63 1.25
C PHE A 160 1.04 31.10 1.21
N LEU A 161 2.08 30.36 1.63
CA LEU A 161 2.05 28.90 1.72
C LEU A 161 1.14 28.39 2.87
N LYS A 162 0.89 29.22 3.88
CA LYS A 162 -0.03 28.90 4.98
C LYS A 162 -1.46 29.27 4.64
N GLU A 163 -1.64 30.40 3.97
CA GLU A 163 -2.95 31.00 3.66
C GLU A 163 -3.66 30.29 2.50
N GLU A 164 -2.94 29.93 1.43
CA GLU A 164 -3.56 29.36 0.23
C GLU A 164 -3.54 27.83 0.17
N LEU A 165 -2.55 27.16 0.78
CA LEU A 165 -2.32 25.72 0.64
C LEU A 165 -2.67 24.88 1.88
N ALA A 166 -3.26 25.50 2.91
CA ALA A 166 -3.46 24.90 4.24
C ALA A 166 -2.16 24.39 4.89
N GLY A 167 -1.01 24.93 4.47
CA GLY A 167 0.33 24.59 4.95
C GLY A 167 1.13 23.65 4.04
N VAL A 168 2.45 23.63 4.24
CA VAL A 168 3.40 22.74 3.55
C VAL A 168 4.12 21.93 4.61
N PHE A 169 4.03 20.61 4.53
CA PHE A 169 4.56 19.72 5.57
C PHE A 169 5.55 18.70 5.00
N GLY A 170 6.72 18.61 5.65
CA GLY A 170 7.65 17.50 5.47
C GLY A 170 7.33 16.38 6.46
N VAL A 171 7.39 15.13 6.02
CA VAL A 171 7.16 13.96 6.87
C VAL A 171 8.34 13.01 6.75
N LEU A 172 8.84 12.54 7.90
CA LEU A 172 9.97 11.60 7.97
C LEU A 172 9.66 10.48 8.97
N LEU A 173 9.97 9.25 8.58
CA LEU A 173 9.97 8.07 9.45
C LEU A 173 11.40 7.69 9.80
N ARG A 174 11.68 7.46 11.09
CA ARG A 174 12.97 6.99 11.58
C ARG A 174 12.78 5.89 12.61
N LYS A 175 13.62 4.84 12.54
CA LYS A 175 13.69 3.85 13.61
C LYS A 175 14.31 4.47 14.87
N GLU A 176 13.80 4.13 16.04
CA GLU A 176 14.46 4.53 17.28
C GLU A 176 15.79 3.80 17.44
N ASP A 177 16.87 4.56 17.58
CA ASP A 177 18.19 4.03 17.95
C ASP A 177 18.22 3.85 19.47
N PHE A 178 18.70 2.69 19.92
CA PHE A 178 18.96 2.39 21.34
C PHE A 178 20.34 2.89 21.75
#